data_AF-A0A383F048-F1
#
_entry.id   AF-A0A383F048-F1
#
_cell.length_a   1.000
_cell.length_b   1.000
_cell.length_c   1.000
_cell.angle_alpha   90.00
_cell.angle_beta   90.00
_cell.angle_gamma   90.00
#
_symmetry.space_group_name_H-M   'P 1'
#
loop_
_entity.id
_entity.type
_entity.pdbx_description
1 polymer ?
#
loop_
_entity_poly.entity_id
_entity_poly.type
_entity_poly.pdbx_seq_one_letter_code
_entity_poly.pdbx_strand_id
1 'polypeptide(L)'
;MSLTPDFDSQRTKILQKLFEQSPFRGWTELNIQNISKELGYTERITVRAFPNGLRDVIDAHADLIDKRMLESAKSCKLSELSIRKKISTLILLRMDAVSSHRDAISRLIPLLSTPQYLP
;
A
#
# COMPACT_ATOMS: atom_id res chain seq x y z
N MET A 1 0.88 12.37 -9.47
CA MET A 1 1.70 12.27 -10.69
C MET A 1 1.30 10.97 -11.38
N SER A 2 0.56 11.04 -12.49
CA SER A 2 0.04 9.84 -13.16
C SER A 2 1.22 9.11 -13.81
N LEU A 3 1.60 7.96 -13.25
CA LEU A 3 2.70 7.14 -13.73
C LEU A 3 2.25 6.34 -14.96
N THR A 4 3.18 6.06 -15.88
CA THR A 4 2.89 5.26 -17.07
C THR A 4 2.43 3.84 -16.69
N PRO A 5 1.51 3.20 -17.44
CA PRO A 5 0.84 1.95 -17.05
C PRO A 5 1.75 0.78 -16.62
N ASP A 6 2.98 0.73 -17.13
CA ASP A 6 3.95 -0.33 -16.81
C ASP A 6 4.38 -0.31 -15.32
N PHE A 7 4.53 0.87 -14.73
CA PHE A 7 4.98 1.00 -13.33
C PHE A 7 3.91 0.63 -12.33
N ASP A 8 2.64 0.91 -12.62
CA ASP A 8 1.53 0.56 -11.72
C ASP A 8 1.43 -0.96 -11.53
N SER A 9 1.66 -1.74 -12.59
CA SER A 9 1.71 -3.21 -12.49
C SER A 9 2.90 -3.70 -11.65
N GLN A 10 4.09 -3.14 -11.87
CA GLN A 10 5.30 -3.49 -11.11
C GLN A 10 5.15 -3.15 -9.63
N ARG A 11 4.70 -1.92 -9.31
CA ARG A 11 4.41 -1.47 -7.94
C ARG A 11 3.41 -2.39 -7.26
N THR A 12 2.32 -2.75 -7.93
CA THR A 12 1.29 -3.65 -7.38
C THR A 12 1.87 -5.03 -7.04
N LYS A 13 2.67 -5.63 -7.93
CA LYS A 13 3.30 -6.93 -7.68
C LYS A 13 4.31 -6.89 -6.54
N ILE A 14 5.12 -5.83 -6.47
CA ILE A 14 6.08 -5.63 -5.39
C ILE A 14 5.35 -5.47 -4.05
N LEU A 15 4.29 -4.65 -4.02
CA LEU A 15 3.47 -4.45 -2.82
C LEU A 15 2.81 -5.74 -2.34
N GLN A 16 2.28 -6.56 -3.26
CA GLN A 16 1.66 -7.84 -2.89
C GLN A 16 2.65 -8.76 -2.17
N LYS A 17 3.83 -8.98 -2.74
CA LYS A 17 4.90 -9.75 -2.09
C LYS A 17 5.38 -9.09 -0.80
N LEU A 18 5.43 -7.77 -0.75
CA LEU A 18 5.83 -7.04 0.46
C LEU A 18 4.87 -7.29 1.61
N PHE A 19 3.55 -7.38 1.38
CA PHE A 19 2.61 -7.71 2.45
C PHE A 19 2.82 -9.13 3.00
N GLU A 20 3.19 -10.08 2.15
CA GLU A 20 3.49 -11.46 2.56
C GLU A 20 4.78 -11.56 3.37
N GLN A 21 5.81 -10.81 2.98
CA GLN A 21 7.14 -10.91 3.59
C GLN A 21 7.38 -9.93 4.76
N SER A 22 6.70 -8.78 4.78
CA SER A 22 6.91 -7.73 5.78
C SER A 22 6.61 -8.15 7.23
N PRO A 23 5.71 -9.11 7.55
CA PRO A 23 5.59 -9.63 8.91
C PRO A 23 6.87 -10.26 9.47
N PHE A 24 7.82 -10.65 8.62
CA PHE A 24 9.10 -11.24 9.03
C PHE A 24 10.30 -10.35 8.71
N ARG A 25 10.30 -9.71 7.54
CA ARG A 25 11.42 -8.91 7.02
C ARG A 25 11.24 -7.40 7.18
N GLY A 26 10.07 -6.95 7.63
CA GLY A 26 9.75 -5.55 7.84
C GLY A 26 9.57 -4.73 6.56
N TRP A 27 9.24 -3.46 6.76
CA TRP A 27 9.16 -2.44 5.71
C TRP A 27 10.54 -1.77 5.57
N THR A 28 11.41 -2.33 4.72
CA THR A 28 12.78 -1.85 4.55
C THR A 28 13.20 -1.85 3.08
N GLU A 29 14.13 -0.97 2.72
CA GLU A 29 14.72 -0.92 1.37
C GLU A 29 15.31 -2.27 0.95
N LEU A 30 16.01 -2.93 1.87
CA LEU A 30 16.59 -4.25 1.63
C LEU A 30 15.52 -5.28 1.26
N ASN A 31 14.37 -5.25 1.94
CA ASN A 31 13.26 -6.16 1.64
C ASN A 31 12.67 -5.87 0.25
N ILE A 32 12.48 -4.60 -0.11
CA ILE A 32 11.98 -4.18 -1.43
C ILE A 32 12.95 -4.62 -2.54
N GLN A 33 14.26 -4.47 -2.33
CA GLN A 33 15.28 -4.91 -3.27
C GLN A 33 15.28 -6.43 -3.43
N ASN A 34 15.15 -7.19 -2.34
CA ASN A 34 15.07 -8.65 -2.39
C ASN A 34 13.82 -9.12 -3.15
N ILE A 35 12.66 -8.54 -2.83
CA ILE A 35 11.40 -8.82 -3.53
C ILE A 35 11.53 -8.50 -5.03
N SER A 36 12.14 -7.37 -5.37
CA SER A 36 12.35 -6.99 -6.77
C SER A 36 13.21 -7.99 -7.52
N LYS A 37 14.31 -8.44 -6.90
CA LYS A 37 15.17 -9.49 -7.47
C LYS A 37 14.42 -10.81 -7.64
N GLU A 38 13.62 -11.23 -6.65
CA GLU A 38 12.77 -12.43 -6.75
C GLU A 38 11.74 -12.34 -7.88
N LEU A 39 11.24 -11.14 -8.18
CA LEU A 39 10.31 -10.88 -9.29
C LEU A 39 11.02 -10.72 -10.64
N GLY A 40 12.35 -10.86 -10.69
CA GLY A 40 13.15 -10.71 -11.91
C GLY A 40 13.38 -9.26 -12.34
N TYR A 41 13.09 -8.28 -11.48
CA TYR A 41 13.34 -6.87 -11.77
C TYR A 41 14.77 -6.48 -11.45
N THR A 42 15.36 -5.66 -12.31
CA THR A 42 16.66 -5.04 -12.06
C THR A 42 16.51 -3.91 -11.05
N GLU A 43 17.60 -3.58 -10.34
CA GLU A 43 17.63 -2.45 -9.41
C GLU A 43 17.20 -1.13 -10.08
N ARG A 44 17.58 -0.92 -11.34
CA ARG A 44 17.15 0.26 -12.12
C ARG A 44 15.63 0.34 -12.27
N ILE A 45 14.95 -0.79 -12.48
CA ILE A 45 13.50 -0.85 -12.56
C ILE A 45 12.88 -0.53 -11.20
N THR A 46 13.41 -1.11 -10.13
CA THR A 46 12.94 -0.85 -8.75
C THR A 46 13.07 0.61 -8.37
N VAL A 47 14.24 1.23 -8.61
CA VAL A 47 14.47 2.65 -8.32
C VAL A 47 13.57 3.53 -9.19
N ARG A 48 13.34 3.17 -10.45
CA ARG A 48 12.41 3.91 -11.30
C ARG A 48 10.95 3.76 -10.85
N ALA A 49 10.59 2.58 -10.34
CA ALA A 49 9.28 2.33 -9.77
C ALA A 49 9.10 3.06 -8.43
N PHE A 50 10.15 3.19 -7.62
CA PHE A 50 10.11 3.90 -6.32
C PHE A 50 11.29 4.87 -6.17
N PRO A 51 11.26 6.03 -6.87
CA PRO A 51 12.36 7.00 -6.85
C PRO A 51 12.77 7.50 -5.46
N ASN A 52 11.81 7.64 -4.54
CA ASN A 52 12.05 8.02 -3.15
C ASN A 52 12.10 6.82 -2.20
N GLY A 53 12.32 5.61 -2.75
CA GLY A 53 12.44 4.38 -2.00
C GLY A 53 11.18 4.05 -1.19
N LEU A 54 11.38 3.73 0.09
CA LEU A 54 10.36 3.24 1.01
C LEU A 54 9.20 4.21 1.18
N ARG A 55 9.41 5.53 1.04
CA ARG A 55 8.32 6.51 1.06
C ARG A 55 7.32 6.26 -0.07
N ASP A 56 7.81 6.11 -1.30
CA ASP A 56 6.93 5.85 -2.44
C ASP A 56 6.24 4.49 -2.32
N VAL A 57 6.87 3.52 -1.64
CA VAL A 57 6.26 2.22 -1.36
C VAL A 57 5.10 2.34 -0.36
N ILE A 58 5.28 3.16 0.69
CA ILE A 58 4.23 3.47 1.66
C ILE A 58 3.06 4.20 0.98
N ASP A 59 3.36 5.19 0.14
CA ASP A 59 2.33 5.95 -0.59
C ASP A 59 1.58 5.04 -1.57
N ALA A 60 2.31 4.21 -2.32
CA ALA A 60 1.70 3.24 -3.24
C ALA A 60 0.85 2.19 -2.50
N HIS A 61 1.24 1.82 -1.27
CA HIS A 61 0.40 0.99 -0.41
C HIS A 61 -0.90 1.71 -0.04
N ALA A 62 -0.82 2.96 0.43
CA ALA A 62 -2.00 3.74 0.79
C ALA A 62 -2.98 3.85 -0.39
N ASP A 63 -2.47 4.18 -1.59
CA ASP A 63 -3.24 4.24 -2.83
C ASP A 63 -3.93 2.92 -3.19
N LEU A 64 -3.22 1.79 -3.01
CA LEU A 64 -3.79 0.47 -3.26
C LEU A 64 -4.95 0.16 -2.31
N ILE A 65 -4.82 0.55 -1.04
CA ILE A 65 -5.88 0.37 -0.04
C ILE A 65 -7.06 1.31 -0.31
N ASP A 66 -6.83 2.56 -0.72
CA ASP A 66 -7.88 3.47 -1.14
C ASP A 66 -8.65 2.93 -2.34
N LYS A 67 -7.94 2.42 -3.36
CA LYS A 67 -8.58 1.76 -4.51
C LYS A 67 -9.46 0.60 -4.07
N ARG A 68 -8.97 -0.30 -3.20
CA ARG A 68 -9.76 -1.43 -2.68
C ARG A 68 -10.98 -0.98 -1.87
N MET A 69 -10.83 0.03 -1.01
CA MET A 69 -11.94 0.61 -0.27
C MET A 69 -13.01 1.16 -1.22
N LEU A 70 -12.60 1.91 -2.24
CA LEU A 70 -13.51 2.49 -3.23
C LEU A 70 -14.21 1.42 -4.07
N GLU A 71 -13.51 0.35 -4.46
CA GLU A 71 -14.13 -0.79 -5.15
C GLU A 71 -15.20 -1.46 -4.27
N SER A 72 -14.90 -1.76 -3.00
CA SER A 72 -15.88 -2.30 -2.06
C SER A 72 -17.05 -1.34 -1.84
N ALA A 73 -16.79 -0.04 -1.80
CA ALA A 73 -17.80 0.99 -1.62
C ALA A 73 -18.82 1.06 -2.77
N LYS A 74 -18.49 0.60 -3.98
CA LYS A 74 -19.45 0.53 -5.11
C LYS A 74 -20.65 -0.37 -4.80
N SER A 75 -20.47 -1.38 -3.95
CA SER A 75 -21.55 -2.26 -3.50
C SER A 75 -22.45 -1.62 -2.42
N CYS A 76 -22.00 -0.50 -1.83
CA CYS A 76 -22.71 0.22 -0.79
C CYS A 76 -23.58 1.33 -1.39
N LYS A 77 -24.81 1.49 -0.88
CA LYS A 77 -25.70 2.60 -1.25
C LYS A 77 -25.31 3.90 -0.51
N LEU A 78 -24.07 4.35 -0.72
CA LEU A 78 -23.52 5.50 0.00
C LEU A 78 -24.32 6.78 -0.20
N SER A 79 -24.98 6.98 -1.35
CA SER A 79 -25.82 8.15 -1.62
C SER A 79 -26.97 8.31 -0.62
N GLU A 80 -27.55 7.20 -0.16
CA GLU A 80 -28.71 7.15 0.74
C GLU A 80 -28.35 7.36 2.22
N LEU A 81 -27.07 7.32 2.58
CA LEU A 81 -26.60 7.48 3.95
C LEU A 81 -26.44 8.95 4.35
N SER A 82 -26.56 9.26 5.65
CA SER A 82 -26.11 10.54 6.17
C SER A 82 -24.58 10.67 6.07
N ILE A 83 -24.05 11.89 6.01
CA ILE A 83 -22.60 12.14 5.90
C ILE A 83 -21.81 11.36 6.97
N ARG A 84 -22.28 11.38 8.23
CA ARG A 84 -21.66 10.62 9.33
C ARG A 84 -21.60 9.12 9.03
N LYS A 85 -22.70 8.54 8.56
CA LYS A 85 -22.75 7.11 8.20
C LYS A 85 -21.84 6.80 7.01
N LYS A 86 -21.80 7.66 5.98
CA LYS A 86 -20.88 7.51 4.84
C LYS A 86 -19.43 7.42 5.30
N ILE A 87 -18.99 8.36 6.15
CA ILE A 87 -17.63 8.40 6.68
C ILE A 87 -17.32 7.12 7.46
N SER A 88 -18.19 6.72 8.39
CA SER A 88 -18.00 5.48 9.16
C SER A 88 -17.93 4.24 8.27
N THR A 89 -18.79 4.12 7.25
CA THR A 89 -18.76 3.00 6.31
C THR A 89 -17.44 2.96 5.53
N LEU A 90 -16.97 4.10 5.00
CA LEU A 90 -15.70 4.15 4.26
C LEU A 90 -14.50 3.80 5.15
N ILE A 91 -14.46 4.29 6.39
CA ILE A 91 -13.42 3.94 7.36
C ILE A 91 -13.40 2.42 7.60
N LEU A 92 -14.56 1.81 7.86
CA LEU A 92 -14.66 0.36 8.07
C LEU A 92 -14.20 -0.43 6.84
N LEU A 93 -14.64 -0.04 5.64
CA LEU A 93 -14.20 -0.68 4.40
C LEU A 93 -12.68 -0.57 4.18
N ARG A 94 -12.07 0.56 4.56
CA ARG A 94 -10.60 0.73 4.50
C ARG A 94 -9.90 -0.20 5.49
N MET A 95 -10.43 -0.34 6.70
CA MET A 95 -9.91 -1.27 7.71
C MET A 95 -10.04 -2.72 7.26
N ASP A 96 -11.15 -3.08 6.62
CA ASP A 96 -11.37 -4.42 6.08
C ASP A 96 -10.40 -4.73 4.95
N ALA A 97 -10.08 -3.76 4.08
CA ALA A 97 -9.15 -3.92 2.97
C ALA A 97 -7.70 -4.27 3.40
N VAL A 98 -7.33 -3.98 4.65
CA VAL A 98 -6.03 -4.35 5.24
C VAL A 98 -6.09 -5.54 6.20
N SER A 99 -7.28 -6.02 6.54
CA SER A 99 -7.51 -7.01 7.60
C SER A 99 -6.71 -8.31 7.43
N SER A 100 -6.55 -8.80 6.19
CA SER A 100 -5.81 -10.02 5.88
C SER A 100 -4.30 -9.92 6.09
N HIS A 101 -3.76 -8.70 6.26
CA HIS A 101 -2.33 -8.43 6.39
C HIS A 101 -2.04 -7.62 7.67
N ARG A 102 -2.79 -7.87 8.74
CA ARG A 102 -2.69 -7.13 10.01
C ARG A 102 -1.26 -7.04 10.54
N ASP A 103 -0.52 -8.14 10.50
CA ASP A 103 0.86 -8.20 11.02
C ASP A 103 1.83 -7.35 10.19
N ALA A 104 1.61 -7.26 8.88
CA ALA A 104 2.36 -6.38 7.99
C ALA A 104 2.14 -4.91 8.36
N ILE A 105 0.89 -4.53 8.62
CA ILE A 105 0.50 -3.16 8.97
C ILE A 105 0.97 -2.78 10.37
N SER A 106 0.88 -3.69 11.34
CA SER A 106 1.38 -3.47 12.71
C SER A 106 2.87 -3.07 12.72
N ARG A 107 3.66 -3.58 11.78
CA ARG A 107 5.08 -3.20 11.62
C ARG A 107 5.30 -1.88 10.88
N LEU A 108 4.33 -1.44 10.07
CA LEU A 108 4.38 -0.14 9.39
C LEU A 108 4.06 1.01 10.33
N ILE A 109 3.13 0.83 11.28
CA ILE A 109 2.68 1.91 12.19
C ILE A 109 3.83 2.62 12.92
N PRO A 110 4.79 1.91 13.58
CA PRO A 110 5.91 2.58 14.25
C PRO A 110 6.80 3.38 13.30
N LEU A 111 6.97 2.91 12.06
CA LEU A 111 7.76 3.59 11.04
C LEU A 111 7.13 4.93 10.65
N LEU A 112 5.81 4.98 10.47
CA LEU A 112 5.06 6.20 10.15
C LEU A 112 5.10 7.24 11.27
N SER A 113 5.35 6.83 12.51
CA SER A 113 5.51 7.72 13.66
C SER A 113 6.91 8.36 13.75
N THR A 114 7.85 7.98 12.89
CA THR A 114 9.19 8.59 12.88
C THR A 114 9.20 9.90 12.07
N PRO A 115 10.03 10.89 12.41
CA PRO A 115 10.08 12.18 11.71
C PRO A 115 10.34 12.06 10.21
N GLN A 116 11.00 10.98 9.79
CA GLN A 116 11.33 10.74 8.39
C GLN A 116 10.11 10.42 7.53
N TYR A 117 9.03 9.86 8.10
CA TYR A 117 7.84 9.42 7.37
C TYR A 117 6.55 10.11 7.83
N LEU A 118 6.65 11.08 8.75
CA LEU A 118 5.54 11.94 9.09
C LEU A 118 5.12 12.75 7.84
N PRO A 119 3.81 12.84 7.53
CA PRO A 119 3.31 13.68 6.45
C PRO A 119 3.51 15.18 6.71
#